data_AF-A0A225SSZ1-F1
#
_entry.id   AF-A0A225SSZ1-F1
#
_cell.length_a   1.000
_cell.length_b   1.000
_cell.length_c   1.000
_cell.angle_alpha   90.00
_cell.angle_beta   90.00
_cell.angle_gamma   90.00
#
_symmetry.space_group_name_H-M   'P 1'
#
loop_
_entity.id
_entity.type
_entity.pdbx_description
1 polymer ?
#
loop_
_entity_poly.entity_id
_entity_poly.type
_entity_poly.pdbx_seq_one_letter_code
_entity_poly.pdbx_strand_id
1 'polypeptide(L)'
;MKCPQCGGATLVRDRRDLPYAYKGETTMIAAVSGQYCPRCGECLPDPDEEERISAEALAFNKTVNAGLIDPEEIIAARRALQLGQREASLLFGGGVNAFNRYEAGKIKPPRALVLLLRLLRNHPGLLRELRNESPRAPHAVSVCAVQEPARPVRARRPAK
;
A
#
# COMPACT_ATOMS: atom_id res chain seq x y z
N MET A 1 -9.27 -41.16 -3.43
CA MET A 1 -10.20 -40.93 -2.29
C MET A 1 -11.17 -39.81 -2.63
N LYS A 2 -12.30 -39.68 -1.93
CA LYS A 2 -13.21 -38.51 -2.11
C LYS A 2 -12.58 -37.25 -1.52
N CYS A 3 -12.88 -36.10 -2.11
CA CYS A 3 -12.42 -34.81 -1.62
C CYS A 3 -12.91 -34.55 -0.18
N PRO A 4 -12.02 -34.30 0.80
CA PRO A 4 -12.41 -34.05 2.19
C PRO A 4 -13.13 -32.71 2.38
N GLN A 5 -12.88 -31.74 1.49
CA GLN A 5 -13.47 -30.41 1.59
C GLN A 5 -14.94 -30.37 1.15
N CYS A 6 -15.28 -30.99 0.01
CA CYS A 6 -16.62 -30.87 -0.56
C CYS A 6 -17.39 -32.19 -0.65
N GLY A 7 -16.76 -33.32 -0.30
CA GLY A 7 -17.34 -34.68 -0.37
C GLY A 7 -17.75 -35.16 -1.78
N GLY A 8 -17.54 -34.32 -2.80
CA GLY A 8 -18.20 -34.46 -4.10
C GLY A 8 -17.51 -35.43 -5.05
N ALA A 9 -16.30 -35.08 -5.49
CA ALA A 9 -15.59 -35.83 -6.53
C ALA A 9 -14.42 -36.64 -5.96
N THR A 10 -14.05 -37.70 -6.68
CA THR A 10 -12.79 -38.42 -6.48
C THR A 10 -11.63 -37.51 -6.85
N LEU A 11 -10.63 -37.43 -5.98
CA LEU A 11 -9.42 -36.67 -6.25
C LEU A 11 -8.62 -37.30 -7.40
N VAL A 12 -8.07 -36.46 -8.26
CA VAL A 12 -7.26 -36.86 -9.42
C VAL A 12 -5.82 -36.43 -9.17
N ARG A 13 -4.87 -37.33 -9.43
CA ARG A 13 -3.45 -36.97 -9.38
C ARG A 13 -3.12 -36.05 -10.55
N ASP A 14 -2.52 -34.92 -10.23
CA ASP A 14 -2.16 -33.90 -11.22
C ASP A 14 -1.00 -33.06 -10.67
N ARG A 15 -0.47 -32.17 -11.52
CA ARG A 15 0.55 -31.19 -11.15
C ARG A 15 0.09 -29.81 -11.58
N ARG A 16 -0.16 -28.90 -10.63
CA ARG A 16 -0.73 -27.58 -10.90
C ARG A 16 -0.08 -26.48 -10.09
N ASP A 17 -0.20 -25.25 -10.58
CA ASP A 17 0.18 -24.08 -9.82
C ASP A 17 -0.81 -23.87 -8.67
N LEU A 18 -0.29 -23.75 -7.45
CA LEU A 18 -1.08 -23.58 -6.24
C LEU A 18 -1.14 -22.09 -5.87
N PRO A 19 -2.34 -21.47 -5.85
CA PRO A 19 -2.46 -20.08 -5.41
C PRO A 19 -2.15 -19.95 -3.92
N TYR A 20 -1.28 -19.01 -3.57
CA TYR A 20 -0.95 -18.67 -2.19
C TYR A 20 -1.21 -17.17 -1.96
N ALA A 21 -1.93 -16.86 -0.89
CA ALA A 21 -2.26 -15.50 -0.51
C ALA A 21 -1.68 -15.17 0.86
N TYR A 22 -1.03 -14.02 0.99
CA TYR A 22 -0.49 -13.53 2.25
C TYR A 22 -0.62 -12.01 2.34
N LYS A 23 -1.29 -11.52 3.39
CA LYS A 23 -1.53 -10.09 3.66
C LYS A 23 -2.06 -9.30 2.44
N GLY A 24 -2.99 -9.93 1.72
CA GLY A 24 -3.67 -9.36 0.55
C GLY A 24 -2.85 -9.40 -0.75
N GLU A 25 -1.60 -9.87 -0.72
CA GLU A 25 -0.82 -10.16 -1.92
C GLU A 25 -0.99 -11.64 -2.30
N THR A 26 -0.89 -11.95 -3.59
CA THR A 26 -1.02 -13.32 -4.11
C THR A 26 0.21 -13.71 -4.92
N THR A 27 0.55 -15.00 -4.88
CA THR A 27 1.55 -15.64 -5.72
C THR A 27 1.04 -17.01 -6.15
N MET A 28 1.72 -17.61 -7.11
CA MET A 28 1.51 -19.00 -7.50
C MET A 28 2.76 -19.79 -7.12
N ILE A 29 2.58 -20.86 -6.35
CA ILE A 29 3.64 -21.86 -6.11
C ILE A 29 3.57 -22.83 -7.28
N ALA A 30 4.62 -22.82 -8.10
CA ALA A 30 4.58 -23.48 -9.40
C ALA A 30 4.57 -25.00 -9.25
N ALA A 31 3.81 -25.66 -10.13
CA ALA A 31 3.89 -27.08 -10.42
C ALA A 31 3.95 -27.97 -9.16
N VAL A 32 3.01 -27.78 -8.23
CA VAL A 32 2.82 -28.63 -7.05
C VAL A 32 2.21 -29.96 -7.48
N SER A 33 2.84 -31.09 -7.13
CA SER A 33 2.21 -32.40 -7.31
C SER A 33 1.27 -32.74 -6.16
N GLY A 34 0.15 -33.37 -6.50
CA GLY A 34 -0.78 -33.82 -5.49
C GLY A 34 -2.08 -34.33 -6.07
N GLN A 35 -3.06 -34.44 -5.19
CA GLN A 35 -4.41 -34.88 -5.47
C GLN A 35 -5.36 -33.67 -5.53
N TYR A 36 -5.89 -33.38 -6.72
CA TYR A 36 -6.75 -32.24 -6.97
C TYR A 36 -8.22 -32.65 -7.11
N CYS A 37 -9.11 -31.87 -6.50
CA CYS A 37 -10.54 -32.03 -6.67
C CYS A 37 -11.01 -31.30 -7.93
N PRO A 38 -11.58 -31.99 -8.94
CA PRO A 38 -12.08 -31.34 -10.16
C PRO A 38 -13.33 -30.47 -9.91
N ARG A 39 -14.00 -30.63 -8.76
CA ARG A 39 -15.22 -29.89 -8.43
C ARG A 39 -14.96 -28.55 -7.75
N CYS A 40 -14.09 -28.53 -6.73
CA CYS A 40 -13.87 -27.34 -5.89
C CYS A 40 -12.45 -26.80 -5.93
N GLY A 41 -11.53 -27.47 -6.64
CA GLY A 41 -10.13 -27.04 -6.76
C GLY A 41 -9.26 -27.33 -5.53
N GLU A 42 -9.78 -28.02 -4.51
CA GLU A 42 -9.01 -28.44 -3.33
C GLU A 42 -7.78 -29.26 -3.74
N CYS A 43 -6.64 -28.97 -3.13
CA CYS A 43 -5.37 -29.64 -3.37
C CYS A 43 -4.91 -30.36 -2.09
N LEU A 44 -4.60 -31.64 -2.20
CA LEU A 44 -3.85 -32.38 -1.20
C LEU A 44 -2.45 -32.63 -1.77
N PRO A 45 -1.44 -31.84 -1.39
CA PRO A 45 -0.07 -32.01 -1.88
C PRO A 45 0.49 -33.39 -1.51
N ASP A 46 1.40 -33.90 -2.33
CA ASP A 46 2.18 -35.09 -1.95
C ASP A 46 3.11 -34.73 -0.76
N PRO A 47 3.48 -35.68 0.12
CA PRO A 47 4.32 -35.40 1.29
C PRO A 47 5.66 -34.74 0.95
N ASP A 48 6.22 -35.11 -0.20
CA ASP A 48 7.48 -34.61 -0.76
C ASP A 48 7.41 -33.14 -1.22
N GLU A 49 6.20 -32.57 -1.36
CA GLU A 49 5.98 -31.16 -1.71
C GLU A 49 5.90 -30.24 -0.47
N GLU A 50 5.70 -30.78 0.73
CA GLU A 50 5.43 -29.99 1.95
C GLU A 50 6.56 -29.00 2.27
N GLU A 51 7.81 -29.48 2.25
CA GLU A 51 8.98 -28.64 2.53
C GLU A 51 9.15 -27.53 1.48
N ARG A 52 8.94 -27.85 0.19
CA ARG A 52 9.07 -26.88 -0.90
C ARG A 52 7.98 -25.82 -0.84
N ILE A 53 6.72 -26.22 -0.67
CA ILE A 53 5.60 -25.29 -0.52
C ILE A 53 5.86 -24.34 0.65
N SER A 54 6.30 -24.87 1.80
CA SER A 54 6.63 -24.08 2.98
C SER A 54 7.76 -23.09 2.72
N ALA A 55 8.84 -23.53 2.05
CA ALA A 55 9.97 -22.68 1.69
C ALA A 55 9.58 -21.55 0.72
N GLU A 56 8.80 -21.84 -0.33
CA GLU A 56 8.31 -20.84 -1.28
C GLU A 56 7.34 -19.86 -0.62
N ALA A 57 6.43 -20.35 0.23
CA ALA A 57 5.54 -19.51 1.03
C ALA A 57 6.32 -18.59 1.97
N LEU A 58 7.35 -19.09 2.66
CA LEU A 58 8.22 -18.28 3.51
C LEU A 58 9.01 -17.23 2.72
N ALA A 59 9.52 -17.58 1.54
CA ALA A 59 10.22 -16.64 0.66
C ALA A 59 9.28 -15.54 0.15
N PHE A 60 8.06 -15.90 -0.23
CA PHE A 60 7.01 -14.94 -0.58
C PHE A 60 6.66 -14.04 0.62
N ASN A 61 6.45 -14.62 1.79
CA ASN A 61 6.16 -13.86 3.02
C ASN A 61 7.28 -12.90 3.38
N LYS A 62 8.55 -13.29 3.21
CA LYS A 62 9.69 -12.39 3.38
C LYS A 62 9.65 -11.25 2.36
N THR A 63 9.34 -11.53 1.11
CA THR A 63 9.19 -10.52 0.05
C THR A 63 8.06 -9.54 0.36
N VAL A 64 6.90 -10.07 0.74
CA VAL A 64 5.72 -9.28 1.12
C VAL A 64 6.01 -8.47 2.37
N ASN A 65 6.62 -9.04 3.41
CA ASN A 65 6.99 -8.32 4.64
C ASN A 65 8.09 -7.26 4.42
N ALA A 66 9.06 -7.53 3.55
CA ALA A 66 10.04 -6.52 3.15
C ALA A 66 9.40 -5.37 2.35
N GLY A 67 8.30 -5.65 1.65
CA GLY A 67 7.48 -4.67 0.93
C GLY A 67 6.33 -4.07 1.75
N LEU A 68 6.00 -4.61 2.92
CA LEU A 68 4.96 -4.11 3.80
C LEU A 68 5.52 -2.96 4.60
N ILE A 69 5.15 -1.79 4.13
CA ILE A 69 5.53 -0.53 4.73
C ILE A 69 4.60 -0.34 5.92
N ASP A 70 5.16 -0.39 7.12
CA ASP A 70 4.42 -0.11 8.34
C ASP A 70 4.05 1.39 8.38
N PRO A 71 2.77 1.76 8.57
CA PRO A 71 2.39 3.15 8.81
C PRO A 71 3.24 3.83 9.89
N GLU A 72 3.62 3.12 10.95
CA GLU A 72 4.50 3.65 12.01
C GLU A 72 5.91 3.97 11.51
N GLU A 73 6.44 3.21 10.55
CA GLU A 73 7.73 3.51 9.94
C GLU A 73 7.68 4.80 9.13
N ILE A 74 6.58 5.06 8.44
CA ILE A 74 6.36 6.30 7.69
C ILE A 74 6.27 7.49 8.67
N ILE A 75 5.53 7.33 9.77
CA ILE A 75 5.43 8.33 10.84
C ILE A 75 6.83 8.62 11.40
N ALA A 76 7.58 7.57 11.76
CA ALA A 76 8.91 7.69 12.34
C ALA A 76 9.90 8.36 11.36
N ALA A 77 9.92 7.95 10.10
CA ALA A 77 10.79 8.54 9.08
C ALA A 77 10.45 10.01 8.83
N ARG A 78 9.17 10.35 8.68
CA ARG A 78 8.72 11.73 8.50
C ARG A 78 9.11 12.61 9.69
N ARG A 79 8.92 12.13 10.91
CA ARG A 79 9.28 12.86 12.14
C ARG A 79 10.79 13.03 12.29
N ALA A 80 11.59 12.01 11.94
CA ALA A 80 13.05 12.11 11.94
C ALA A 80 13.56 13.18 10.97
N LEU A 81 12.85 13.39 9.85
CA LEU A 81 13.12 14.45 8.88
C LEU A 81 12.50 15.81 9.24
N GLN A 82 11.80 15.89 10.38
CA GLN A 82 11.10 17.10 10.87
C GLN A 82 10.08 17.67 9.87
N LEU A 83 9.40 16.80 9.12
CA LEU A 83 8.41 17.20 8.12
C LEU A 83 6.97 17.09 8.66
N GLY A 84 6.11 18.05 8.31
CA GLY A 84 4.67 17.91 8.47
C GLY A 84 4.05 16.97 7.42
N GLN A 85 2.84 16.43 7.66
CA GLN A 85 2.17 15.58 6.66
C GLN A 85 1.92 16.31 5.33
N ARG A 86 1.50 17.59 5.41
CA ARG A 86 1.27 18.45 4.23
C ARG A 86 2.58 18.74 3.49
N GLU A 87 3.63 19.09 4.23
CA GLU A 87 4.95 19.37 3.67
C GLU A 87 5.54 18.14 2.99
N ALA A 88 5.45 16.97 3.63
CA ALA A 88 5.88 15.70 3.04
C ALA A 88 5.08 15.37 1.77
N SER A 89 3.77 15.61 1.77
CA SER A 89 2.92 15.41 0.58
C SER A 89 3.26 16.37 -0.56
N LEU A 90 3.71 17.59 -0.25
CA LEU A 90 4.18 18.55 -1.25
C LEU A 90 5.54 18.13 -1.83
N LEU A 91 6.46 17.72 -0.96
CA LEU A 91 7.84 17.38 -1.32
C LEU A 91 7.95 16.05 -2.07
N PHE A 92 7.21 15.04 -1.63
CA PHE A 92 7.27 13.69 -2.18
C PHE A 92 6.10 13.34 -3.12
N GLY A 93 5.08 14.21 -3.18
CA GLY A 93 3.90 14.01 -4.00
C GLY A 93 2.83 13.09 -3.39
N GLY A 94 1.95 12.56 -4.26
CA GLY A 94 0.80 11.71 -3.86
C GLY A 94 -0.48 12.49 -3.54
N GLY A 95 -0.44 13.82 -3.59
CA GLY A 95 -1.56 14.72 -3.29
C GLY A 95 -1.64 15.10 -1.82
N VAL A 96 -2.37 16.17 -1.51
CA VAL A 96 -2.37 16.85 -0.18
C VAL A 96 -2.67 15.97 1.03
N ASN A 97 -3.35 14.83 0.83
CA ASN A 97 -3.75 13.88 1.88
C ASN A 97 -3.04 12.52 1.77
N ALA A 98 -1.96 12.41 1.00
CA ALA A 98 -1.21 11.17 0.83
C ALA A 98 -0.69 10.63 2.16
N PHE A 99 0.12 11.42 2.87
CA PHE A 99 0.74 11.01 4.12
C PHE A 99 -0.29 10.72 5.22
N ASN A 100 -1.41 11.44 5.26
CA ASN A 100 -2.51 11.10 6.18
C ASN A 100 -3.06 9.69 5.91
N ARG A 101 -3.27 9.33 4.64
CA ARG A 101 -3.79 8.00 4.26
C ARG A 101 -2.77 6.89 4.47
N TYR A 102 -1.48 7.16 4.23
CA TYR A 102 -0.40 6.21 4.44
C TYR A 102 -0.19 5.93 5.94
N GLU A 103 -0.11 6.98 6.76
CA GLU A 103 0.06 6.88 8.22
C GLU A 103 -1.16 6.28 8.92
N ALA A 104 -2.35 6.40 8.32
CA ALA A 104 -3.56 5.72 8.81
C ALA A 104 -3.70 4.27 8.28
N GLY A 105 -2.75 3.78 7.47
CA GLY A 105 -2.82 2.45 6.85
C GLY A 105 -3.97 2.28 5.84
N LYS A 106 -4.63 3.36 5.43
CA LYS A 106 -5.78 3.32 4.50
C LYS A 106 -5.37 2.98 3.08
N ILE A 107 -4.15 3.35 2.68
CA ILE A 107 -3.59 3.09 1.35
C ILE A 107 -2.11 2.73 1.53
N LYS A 108 -1.62 1.76 0.77
CA LYS A 108 -0.18 1.43 0.72
C LYS A 108 0.58 2.54 -0.04
N PRO A 109 1.64 3.14 0.53
CA PRO A 109 2.48 4.06 -0.21
C PRO A 109 3.27 3.33 -1.31
N PRO A 110 3.70 4.05 -2.37
CA PRO A 110 4.61 3.48 -3.36
C PRO A 110 5.91 3.02 -2.72
N ARG A 111 6.44 1.86 -3.15
CA ARG A 111 7.70 1.31 -2.62
C ARG A 111 8.87 2.31 -2.75
N ALA A 112 8.94 3.03 -3.86
CA ALA A 112 9.97 4.04 -4.11
C ALA A 112 9.98 5.14 -3.03
N LEU A 113 8.79 5.60 -2.60
CA LEU A 113 8.66 6.61 -1.55
C LEU A 113 9.28 6.14 -0.24
N VAL A 114 9.06 4.88 0.11
CA VAL A 114 9.52 4.35 1.39
C VAL A 114 11.02 4.10 1.39
N LEU A 115 11.57 3.59 0.29
CA LEU A 115 13.01 3.49 0.13
C LEU A 115 13.67 4.87 0.24
N LEU A 116 13.07 5.90 -0.36
CA LEU A 116 13.55 7.27 -0.24
C LEU A 116 13.49 7.77 1.21
N LEU A 117 12.38 7.57 1.92
CA LEU A 117 12.24 7.97 3.32
C LEU A 117 13.26 7.25 4.22
N ARG A 118 13.54 5.96 3.98
CA ARG A 118 14.59 5.21 4.70
C ARG A 118 15.99 5.77 4.41
N LEU A 119 16.29 6.07 3.15
CA LEU A 119 17.56 6.65 2.74
C LEU A 119 17.79 8.03 3.38
N LEU A 120 16.78 8.90 3.32
CA LEU A 120 16.82 10.23 3.92
C LEU A 120 16.95 10.17 5.44
N ARG A 121 16.32 9.18 6.09
CA ARG A 121 16.47 8.97 7.53
C ARG A 121 17.93 8.69 7.93
N ASN A 122 18.66 7.93 7.10
CA ASN A 122 20.08 7.64 7.33
C ASN A 122 21.00 8.80 6.92
N HIS A 123 20.56 9.63 5.97
CA HIS A 123 21.32 10.76 5.42
C HIS A 123 20.46 12.04 5.38
N PRO A 124 20.11 12.64 6.53
CA PRO A 124 19.18 13.76 6.59
C PRO A 124 19.67 15.03 5.89
N GLY A 125 20.99 15.15 5.63
CA GLY A 125 21.58 16.25 4.86
C GLY A 125 21.05 16.34 3.42
N LEU A 126 20.70 15.21 2.80
CA LEU A 126 20.19 15.13 1.43
C LEU A 126 18.79 15.74 1.27
N LEU A 127 18.05 15.92 2.38
CA LEU A 127 16.74 16.56 2.35
C LEU A 127 16.83 18.00 1.82
N ARG A 128 17.97 18.69 2.02
CA ARG A 128 18.19 20.05 1.51
C ARG A 128 18.22 20.09 -0.02
N GLU A 129 18.79 19.08 -0.66
CA GLU A 129 18.87 18.98 -2.12
C GLU A 129 17.46 18.84 -2.71
N LEU A 130 16.65 17.93 -2.15
CA LEU A 130 15.26 17.74 -2.56
C LEU A 130 14.40 19.01 -2.39
N ARG A 131 14.64 19.78 -1.32
CA ARG A 131 13.95 21.06 -1.09
C ARG A 131 14.33 22.14 -2.10
N ASN A 132 15.52 22.06 -2.69
CA ASN A 132 15.98 23.02 -3.70
C ASN A 132 15.47 22.67 -5.10
N GLU A 133 15.32 21.38 -5.40
CA GLU A 133 14.78 20.90 -6.68
C GLU A 133 13.25 20.97 -6.76
N SER A 134 12.57 20.75 -5.63
CA SER A 134 11.12 20.85 -5.59
C SER A 134 10.71 22.29 -5.88
N PRO A 135 9.79 22.56 -6.83
CA PRO A 135 9.32 23.91 -7.09
C PRO A 135 8.77 24.47 -5.79
N ARG A 136 9.40 25.54 -5.30
CA ARG A 136 8.95 26.25 -4.10
C ARG A 136 7.47 26.52 -4.27
N ALA A 137 6.63 25.96 -3.39
CA ALA A 137 5.33 26.58 -3.15
C ALA A 137 5.62 28.05 -2.83
N PRO A 138 4.96 29.01 -3.49
CA PRO A 138 5.26 30.41 -3.29
C PRO A 138 5.18 30.70 -1.79
N HIS A 139 6.27 31.26 -1.26
CA HIS A 139 6.32 31.81 0.09
C HIS A 139 5.01 32.56 0.33
N ALA A 140 4.40 32.34 1.49
CA ALA A 140 3.18 33.02 1.92
C ALA A 140 3.31 34.53 1.65
N VAL A 141 2.75 34.97 0.52
CA VAL A 141 2.44 36.38 0.32
C VAL A 141 1.34 36.63 1.32
N SER A 142 1.64 37.45 2.32
CA SER A 142 0.65 38.02 3.24
C SER A 142 -0.51 38.54 2.39
N VAL A 143 -1.64 37.84 2.44
CA VAL A 143 -2.88 38.34 1.87
C VAL A 143 -3.31 39.45 2.82
N CYS A 144 -2.88 40.67 2.53
CA CYS A 144 -3.56 41.86 3.03
C CYS A 144 -5.04 41.70 2.69
N ALA A 145 -5.87 41.74 3.72
CA ALA A 145 -7.31 41.60 3.62
C ALA A 145 -7.87 42.56 2.56
N VAL A 146 -8.38 42.02 1.46
CA VAL A 146 -9.36 42.73 0.65
C VAL A 146 -10.71 42.32 1.21
N GLN A 147 -11.29 43.19 2.02
CA GLN A 147 -12.70 43.09 2.40
C GLN A 147 -13.53 43.26 1.12
N GLU A 148 -14.18 42.19 0.66
CA GLU A 148 -15.24 42.29 -0.35
C GLU A 148 -16.42 43.09 0.25
N PRO A 149 -16.90 44.15 -0.42
CA PRO A 149 -18.10 44.83 0.03
C PRO A 149 -19.33 43.93 -0.17
N ALA A 150 -20.18 43.88 0.86
CA ALA A 150 -21.40 43.09 0.89
C ALA A 150 -22.31 43.38 -0.32
N ARG A 151 -22.69 42.33 -1.06
CA ARG A 151 -23.74 42.42 -2.10
C ARG A 151 -25.11 42.62 -1.43
N PRO A 152 -25.95 43.55 -1.91
CA PRO A 152 -27.29 43.74 -1.35
C PRO A 152 -28.22 42.60 -1.78
N VAL A 153 -28.92 42.03 -0.80
CA VAL A 153 -29.98 41.03 -0.99
C VAL A 153 -31.17 41.70 -1.67
N ARG A 154 -31.54 41.24 -2.88
CA ARG A 154 -32.73 41.73 -3.57
C ARG A 154 -34.01 41.28 -2.85
N ALA A 155 -34.88 42.24 -2.54
CA ALA A 155 -36.18 42.02 -1.93
C ALA A 155 -37.10 41.17 -2.84
N ARG A 156 -37.80 40.20 -2.23
CA ARG A 156 -38.84 39.39 -2.88
C ARG A 156 -40.08 40.25 -3.11
N ARG A 157 -40.62 40.20 -4.34
CA ARG A 157 -41.86 40.88 -4.75
C ARG A 157 -43.07 40.03 -4.30
N PRO A 158 -44.18 40.63 -3.79
CA PRO A 158 -45.33 39.86 -3.34
C PRO A 158 -46.18 39.34 -4.52
N ALA A 159 -46.80 38.19 -4.32
CA ALA A 159 -47.71 37.53 -5.25
C ALA A 159 -49.05 38.28 -5.38
N LYS A 160 -49.63 38.24 -6.57
CA LYS A 160 -51.02 38.62 -6.85
C LYS A 160 -51.89 37.37 -6.80
#